data_AF-A0A2V9M0E0-F1
#
_entry.id   AF-A0A2V9M0E0-F1
#
_cell.length_a   1.000
_cell.length_b   1.000
_cell.length_c   1.000
_cell.angle_alpha   90.00
_cell.angle_beta   90.00
_cell.angle_gamma   90.00
#
_symmetry.space_group_name_H-M   'P 1'
#
loop_
_entity.id
_entity.type
_entity.pdbx_description
1 polymer ?
#
loop_
_entity_poly.entity_id
_entity_poly.type
_entity_poly.pdbx_seq_one_letter_code
_entity_poly.pdbx_strand_id
1 'polypeptide(L)'
;MTGEDPQDFTCEHCQSSVRLEVSESVQQRSVVDRCVLCCKDLFFVQKDFNRKLGCAIVLLGAVASVYTYGASLLLAAAVDWFLYYRLPEVTICYFCNSVYRGYTPNPKHKGYDLNIGELVES
;
A
#
# COMPACT_ATOMS: atom_id res chain seq x y z
N MET A 1 29.10 8.93 6.53
CA MET A 1 28.86 7.73 5.70
C MET A 1 28.88 6.55 6.66
N THR A 2 27.77 6.31 7.35
CA THR A 2 27.67 5.20 8.31
C THR A 2 26.80 4.17 7.62
N GLY A 3 27.44 3.15 7.02
CA GLY A 3 26.74 1.99 6.50
C GLY A 3 26.44 1.08 7.69
N GLU A 4 25.18 1.01 8.08
CA GLU A 4 24.70 0.00 9.02
C GLU A 4 24.67 -1.37 8.31
N ASP A 5 25.23 -2.37 8.97
CA ASP A 5 25.50 -3.74 8.49
C ASP A 5 24.18 -4.42 8.07
N PRO A 6 24.09 -5.03 6.86
CA PRO A 6 22.89 -5.75 6.43
C PRO A 6 22.53 -6.85 7.44
N GLN A 7 21.38 -6.72 8.10
CA GLN A 7 20.93 -7.75 9.03
C GLN A 7 20.23 -8.87 8.26
N ASP A 8 20.74 -10.09 8.41
CA ASP A 8 20.09 -11.29 7.91
C ASP A 8 18.87 -11.60 8.80
N PHE A 9 17.66 -11.32 8.29
CA PHE A 9 16.42 -11.65 8.97
C PHE A 9 15.89 -12.98 8.46
N THR A 10 15.73 -13.96 9.35
CA THR A 10 15.10 -15.25 9.02
C THR A 10 13.62 -15.19 9.33
N CYS A 11 12.77 -15.41 8.34
CA CYS A 11 11.33 -15.51 8.57
C CYS A 11 11.03 -16.80 9.36
N GLU A 12 10.42 -16.69 10.54
CA GLU A 12 10.09 -17.85 11.39
C GLU A 12 9.04 -18.78 10.76
N HIS A 13 8.28 -18.29 9.78
CA HIS A 13 7.21 -19.05 9.15
C HIS A 13 7.65 -19.88 7.94
N CYS A 14 8.58 -19.36 7.13
CA CYS A 14 9.05 -20.02 5.90
C CYS A 14 10.57 -20.30 5.88
N GLN A 15 11.28 -19.94 6.95
CA GLN A 15 12.73 -20.15 7.15
C GLN A 15 13.63 -19.55 6.05
N SER A 16 13.10 -18.67 5.21
CA SER A 16 13.88 -17.95 4.21
C SER A 16 14.63 -16.79 4.86
N SER A 17 15.94 -16.70 4.59
CA SER A 17 16.78 -15.57 4.98
C SER A 17 16.58 -14.41 4.01
N VAL A 18 16.18 -13.26 4.54
CA VAL A 18 16.00 -12.02 3.80
C VAL A 18 17.01 -11.01 4.33
N ARG A 19 17.82 -10.44 3.45
CA ARG A 19 18.70 -9.32 3.80
C ARG A 19 17.87 -8.07 3.93
N LEU A 20 17.85 -7.48 5.12
CA LEU A 20 17.16 -6.23 5.38
C LEU A 20 18.17 -5.13 5.65
N GLU A 21 18.12 -4.06 4.85
CA GLU A 21 18.91 -2.85 5.09
C GLU A 21 17.98 -1.76 5.61
N VAL A 22 18.06 -1.48 6.92
CA VAL A 22 17.16 -0.54 7.58
C VAL A 22 17.88 0.80 7.75
N SER A 23 17.40 1.85 7.08
CA SER A 23 17.91 3.20 7.32
C SER A 23 17.38 3.78 8.64
N GLU A 24 18.15 4.67 9.28
CA GLU A 24 17.72 5.39 10.50
C GLU A 24 16.37 6.12 10.31
N SER A 25 16.08 6.62 9.10
CA SER A 25 14.80 7.29 8.79
C SER A 25 13.59 6.34 8.83
N VAL A 26 13.77 5.07 8.45
CA VAL A 26 12.74 4.03 8.58
C VAL A 26 12.56 3.62 10.05
N GLN A 27 13.65 3.53 10.83
CA GLN A 27 13.59 3.20 12.27
C GLN A 27 12.78 4.23 13.06
N GLN A 28 12.87 5.51 12.71
CA GLN A 28 12.13 6.59 13.39
C GLN A 28 10.67 6.76 12.90
N ARG A 29 10.16 5.86 12.04
CA ARG A 29 8.80 5.91 11.46
C ARG A 29 8.45 7.23 10.76
N SER A 30 9.44 8.03 10.38
CA SER A 30 9.19 9.36 9.83
C SER A 30 8.85 9.28 8.34
N VAL A 31 9.76 8.76 7.53
CA VAL A 31 9.62 8.66 6.06
C VAL A 31 10.38 7.42 5.55
N VAL A 32 9.81 6.73 4.56
CA VAL A 32 10.49 5.63 3.86
C VAL A 32 11.29 6.22 2.69
N ASP A 33 12.60 6.41 2.88
CA ASP A 33 13.49 6.93 1.83
C ASP A 33 14.09 5.83 0.95
N ARG A 34 14.30 4.63 1.52
CA ARG A 34 14.87 3.47 0.83
C ARG A 34 14.17 2.19 1.22
N CYS A 35 14.07 1.28 0.27
CA CYS A 35 13.37 0.02 0.46
C CYS A 35 14.26 -0.93 1.26
N VAL A 36 13.74 -1.51 2.35
CA VAL A 36 14.52 -2.41 3.19
C VAL A 36 14.87 -3.74 2.51
N LEU A 37 14.17 -4.09 1.44
CA LEU A 37 14.33 -5.36 0.70
C LEU A 37 15.25 -5.25 -0.51
N CYS A 38 15.18 -4.16 -1.27
CA CYS A 38 15.92 -4.00 -2.53
C CYS A 38 16.83 -2.77 -2.56
N CYS A 39 16.85 -1.98 -1.49
CA CYS A 39 17.65 -0.76 -1.32
C CYS A 39 17.41 0.32 -2.39
N LYS A 40 16.30 0.23 -3.14
CA LYS A 40 15.87 1.23 -4.13
C LYS A 40 15.04 2.34 -3.48
N ASP A 41 15.00 3.49 -4.14
CA ASP A 41 14.37 4.73 -3.70
C ASP A 41 13.13 5.12 -4.52
N LEU A 42 12.74 4.29 -5.49
CA LEU A 42 11.53 4.49 -6.30
C LEU A 42 10.32 3.89 -5.59
N PHE A 43 9.41 4.77 -5.19
CA PHE A 43 8.15 4.42 -4.54
C PHE A 43 6.97 5.16 -5.16
N PHE A 44 5.80 4.56 -5.06
CA PHE A 44 4.52 5.21 -5.33
C PHE A 44 3.60 5.13 -4.13
N VAL A 45 2.69 6.09 -4.03
CA VAL A 45 1.63 6.08 -3.02
C VAL A 45 0.31 5.62 -3.63
N GLN A 46 -0.41 4.81 -2.88
CA GLN A 46 -1.74 4.33 -3.25
C GLN A 46 -2.61 4.27 -2.00
N LYS A 47 -3.92 4.51 -2.14
CA LYS A 47 -4.89 4.25 -1.08
C LYS A 47 -4.97 2.75 -0.83
N ASP A 48 -4.92 2.32 0.43
CA ASP A 48 -5.01 0.89 0.82
C ASP A 48 -6.45 0.36 0.71
N PHE A 49 -7.05 0.50 -0.47
CA PHE A 49 -8.41 0.06 -0.69
C PHE A 49 -8.48 -1.46 -0.72
N ASN A 50 -9.06 -2.04 0.33
CA ASN A 50 -9.28 -3.48 0.37
C ASN A 50 -10.37 -3.85 -0.63
N ARG A 51 -9.98 -4.48 -1.75
CA ARG A 51 -10.91 -4.95 -2.79
C ARG A 51 -12.07 -5.78 -2.21
N LYS A 52 -11.84 -6.54 -1.13
CA LYS A 52 -12.89 -7.33 -0.46
C LYS A 52 -13.96 -6.45 0.18
N LEU A 53 -13.59 -5.31 0.76
CA LEU A 53 -14.54 -4.37 1.39
C LEU A 53 -15.45 -3.74 0.34
N GLY A 54 -14.88 -3.20 -0.74
CA GLY A 54 -15.66 -2.63 -1.84
C GLY A 54 -16.63 -3.65 -2.45
N CYS A 55 -16.15 -4.86 -2.74
CA CYS A 55 -17.01 -5.93 -3.25
C CYS A 55 -18.15 -6.28 -2.28
N ALA A 56 -17.88 -6.35 -0.98
CA ALA A 56 -18.92 -6.66 0.02
C ALA A 56 -20.01 -5.57 0.06
N ILE A 57 -19.64 -4.29 -0.01
CA ILE A 57 -20.58 -3.17 0.00
C ILE A 57 -21.46 -3.18 -1.25
N VAL A 58 -20.85 -3.39 -2.43
CA VAL A 58 -21.59 -3.48 -3.70
C VAL A 58 -22.55 -4.67 -3.70
N LEU A 59 -22.11 -5.83 -3.21
CA LEU A 59 -22.97 -7.02 -3.11
C LEU A 59 -24.16 -6.80 -2.17
N LEU A 60 -23.93 -6.23 -1.00
CA LEU A 60 -25.00 -5.90 -0.04
C LEU A 60 -25.97 -4.87 -0.64
N GLY A 61 -25.45 -3.85 -1.31
CA GLY A 61 -26.24 -2.84 -2.01
C GLY A 61 -27.11 -3.45 -3.10
N ALA A 62 -26.54 -4.35 -3.92
CA ALA A 62 -27.24 -5.03 -5.00
C ALA A 62 -28.37 -5.95 -4.51
N VAL A 63 -28.11 -6.77 -3.48
CA VAL A 63 -29.15 -7.63 -2.88
C VAL A 63 -30.27 -6.79 -2.28
N ALA A 64 -29.94 -5.72 -1.55
CA ALA A 64 -30.92 -4.80 -1.00
C ALA A 64 -31.71 -4.04 -2.09
N SER A 65 -31.09 -3.82 -3.27
CA SER A 65 -31.68 -3.03 -4.35
C SER A 65 -32.97 -3.61 -4.89
N VAL A 66 -33.10 -4.94 -4.84
CA VAL A 66 -34.29 -5.68 -5.27
C VAL A 66 -35.52 -5.25 -4.47
N TYR A 67 -35.33 -4.93 -3.19
CA TYR A 67 -36.41 -4.51 -2.28
C TYR A 67 -36.62 -2.99 -2.26
N THR A 68 -35.60 -2.20 -2.61
CA THR A 68 -35.62 -0.73 -2.47
C THR A 68 -35.67 0.02 -3.80
N TYR A 69 -35.97 -0.65 -4.92
CA TYR A 69 -35.98 -0.06 -6.27
C TYR A 69 -34.69 0.74 -6.61
N GLY A 70 -33.52 0.22 -6.18
CA GLY A 70 -32.22 0.86 -6.45
C GLY A 70 -31.75 1.93 -5.45
N ALA A 71 -32.57 2.37 -4.48
CA ALA A 71 -32.15 3.37 -3.50
C ALA A 71 -30.97 2.90 -2.62
N SER A 72 -30.87 1.61 -2.32
CA SER A 72 -29.74 1.01 -1.60
C SER A 72 -28.39 1.18 -2.31
N LEU A 73 -28.38 1.31 -3.64
CA LEU A 73 -27.15 1.52 -4.40
C LEU A 73 -26.57 2.91 -4.17
N LEU A 74 -27.42 3.93 -4.04
CA LEU A 74 -26.98 5.28 -3.67
C LEU A 74 -26.36 5.29 -2.27
N LEU A 75 -26.97 4.57 -1.33
CA LEU A 75 -26.44 4.43 0.03
C LEU A 75 -25.12 3.65 0.03
N ALA A 76 -25.03 2.56 -0.74
CA ALA A 76 -23.79 1.80 -0.90
C ALA A 76 -22.67 2.66 -1.49
N ALA A 77 -22.96 3.48 -2.51
CA ALA A 77 -21.99 4.41 -3.10
C ALA A 77 -21.54 5.49 -2.09
N ALA A 78 -22.45 6.02 -1.28
CA ALA A 78 -22.11 6.99 -0.23
C ALA A 78 -21.21 6.38 0.86
N VAL A 79 -21.49 5.13 1.26
CA VAL A 79 -20.65 4.39 2.22
C VAL A 79 -19.27 4.10 1.63
N ASP A 80 -19.20 3.68 0.37
CA ASP A 80 -17.94 3.43 -0.32
C ASP A 80 -17.09 4.70 -0.43
N TRP A 81 -17.71 5.82 -0.79
CA TRP A 81 -17.06 7.14 -0.79
C TRP A 81 -16.52 7.53 0.58
N PHE A 82 -17.31 7.35 1.64
CA PHE A 82 -16.89 7.66 3.01
C PHE A 82 -15.69 6.82 3.44
N LEU A 83 -15.70 5.53 3.11
CA LEU A 83 -14.57 4.63 3.36
C LEU A 83 -13.34 5.03 2.54
N TYR A 84 -13.50 5.38 1.26
CA TYR A 84 -12.42 5.88 0.42
C TYR A 84 -11.71 7.08 1.06
N TYR A 85 -12.46 8.02 1.63
CA TYR A 85 -11.88 9.18 2.30
C TYR A 85 -11.13 8.80 3.59
N ARG A 86 -11.65 7.81 4.33
CA ARG A 86 -11.06 7.31 5.59
C ARG A 86 -9.84 6.41 5.40
N LEU A 87 -9.65 5.86 4.21
CA LEU A 87 -8.59 4.89 3.98
C LEU A 87 -7.20 5.54 4.03
N PRO A 88 -6.27 4.95 4.81
CA PRO A 88 -4.90 5.43 4.86
C PRO A 88 -4.19 5.20 3.52
N GLU A 89 -3.21 6.05 3.24
CA GLU A 89 -2.30 5.87 2.12
C GLU A 89 -1.18 4.90 2.52
N VAL A 90 -0.75 4.09 1.56
CA VAL A 90 0.38 3.18 1.68
C VAL A 90 1.43 3.53 0.65
N THR A 91 2.69 3.35 1.03
CA THR A 91 3.82 3.54 0.13
C THR A 91 4.29 2.17 -0.36
N ILE A 92 4.47 2.01 -1.66
CA ILE A 92 4.81 0.74 -2.30
C ILE A 92 6.07 0.95 -3.14
N CYS A 93 7.01 0.00 -3.05
CA CYS A 93 8.22 0.02 -3.87
C CYS A 93 7.93 -0.49 -5.30
N TYR A 94 8.41 0.22 -6.33
CA TYR A 94 8.24 -0.20 -7.73
C TYR A 94 8.92 -1.55 -8.05
N PHE A 95 10.04 -1.86 -7.40
CA PHE A 95 10.86 -3.03 -7.76
C PHE A 95 10.37 -4.33 -7.11
N CYS A 96 10.27 -4.35 -5.79
CA CYS A 96 9.93 -5.56 -5.04
C CYS A 96 8.48 -5.59 -4.55
N ASN A 97 7.68 -4.56 -4.85
CA ASN A 97 6.28 -4.44 -4.42
C ASN A 97 6.06 -4.54 -2.90
N SER A 98 7.09 -4.23 -2.10
CA SER A 98 6.97 -4.17 -0.65
C SER A 98 6.04 -3.03 -0.23
N VAL A 99 5.06 -3.33 0.62
CA VAL A 99 4.04 -2.38 1.08
C VAL A 99 4.37 -1.86 2.47
N TYR A 100 4.55 -0.55 2.60
CA TYR A 100 4.81 0.15 3.85
C TYR A 100 3.52 0.80 4.35
N ARG A 101 2.98 0.27 5.45
CA ARG A 101 1.75 0.74 6.12
C ARG A 101 2.10 1.55 7.37
N GLY A 102 1.35 2.62 7.64
CA GLY A 102 1.50 3.41 8.87
C GLY A 102 2.71 4.36 8.91
N TYR A 103 3.34 4.60 7.76
CA TYR A 103 4.39 5.62 7.61
C TYR A 103 3.77 6.92 7.10
N THR A 104 4.39 8.06 7.43
CA THR A 104 3.96 9.35 6.89
C THR A 104 4.14 9.35 5.37
N PRO A 105 3.08 9.57 4.57
CA PRO A 105 3.23 9.64 3.13
C PRO A 105 4.15 10.81 2.78
N ASN A 106 5.24 10.51 2.08
CA ASN A 106 6.18 11.53 1.62
C ASN A 106 5.49 12.35 0.52
N PRO A 107 5.37 13.68 0.64
CA PRO A 107 4.74 14.51 -0.40
C PRO A 107 5.49 14.49 -1.75
N LYS A 108 6.73 13.97 -1.78
CA LYS A 108 7.47 13.74 -3.03
C LYS A 108 7.01 12.50 -3.79
N HIS A 109 6.38 11.54 -3.11
CA HIS A 109 5.93 10.30 -3.73
C HIS A 109 4.57 10.57 -4.40
N LYS A 110 4.50 10.33 -5.71
CA LYS A 110 3.27 10.51 -6.48
C LYS A 110 2.51 9.19 -6.59
N GLY A 111 1.30 9.26 -7.14
CA GLY A 111 0.56 8.08 -7.57
C GLY A 111 1.37 7.23 -8.56
N TYR A 112 0.94 5.98 -8.74
CA TYR A 112 1.59 5.04 -9.65
C TYR A 112 1.73 5.62 -11.07
N ASP A 113 2.95 5.56 -11.61
CA ASP A 113 3.32 6.01 -12.95
C ASP A 113 3.62 4.77 -13.80
N LEU A 114 2.87 4.65 -14.90
CA LEU A 114 2.94 3.48 -15.79
C LEU A 114 4.32 3.36 -16.46
N ASN A 115 4.92 4.49 -16.85
CA ASN A 115 6.21 4.52 -17.54
C ASN A 115 7.32 4.05 -16.61
N ILE A 116 7.29 4.47 -15.34
CA ILE A 116 8.26 4.02 -14.33
C ILE A 116 8.09 2.52 -14.07
N GLY A 117 6.85 2.03 -13.98
CA GLY A 117 6.57 0.61 -13.82
C GLY A 117 7.12 -0.25 -14.96
N GLU A 118 6.90 0.17 -16.21
CA GLU A 118 7.41 -0.54 -17.39
C GLU A 118 8.95 -0.60 -17.41
N LEU A 119 9.62 0.50 -17.09
CA LEU A 119 11.09 0.57 -17.03
C LEU A 119 11.71 -0.31 -15.93
N VAL A 120 10.94 -0.65 -14.90
CA VAL A 120 11.39 -1.51 -13.81
C VAL A 120 11.23 -2.99 -14.16
N GLU A 121 10.30 -3.32 -15.07
CA GLU A 121 10.06 -4.69 -15.54
C GLU A 121 10.98 -5.08 -16.71
N SER A 122 11.52 -4.12 -17.45
CA SER A 122 12.49 -4.32 -18.54
C SER A 122 13.90 -4.67 -18.06
#